data_AF-A0A7Y5K8S9-F1
#
_entry.id   AF-A0A7Y5K8S9-F1
#
_cell.length_a   1.000
_cell.length_b   1.000
_cell.length_c   1.000
_cell.angle_alpha   90.00
_cell.angle_beta   90.00
_cell.angle_gamma   90.00
#
_symmetry.space_group_name_H-M   'P 1'
#
loop_
_entity.id
_entity.type
_entity.pdbx_description
1 polymer ?
#
loop_
_entity_poly.entity_id
_entity_poly.type
_entity_poly.pdbx_seq_one_letter_code
_entity_poly.pdbx_strand_id
1 'polypeptide(L)'
;MPVVIPSLDEVRKFAAQLHNDGKAWQGEAFGRYAEYNPEQADPPLDSKMTFTPADFCIGESGIWFFSLMWERGREAEPVEFLDNRGIIEEPIKAAA
;
A
#
# COMPACT_ATOMS: atom_id res chain seq x y z
N MET A 1 18.19 0.79 16.65
CA MET A 1 18.13 0.09 15.35
C MET A 1 17.63 1.09 14.31
N PRO A 2 18.32 1.28 13.18
CA PRO A 2 17.81 2.14 12.11
C PRO A 2 16.58 1.51 11.46
N VAL A 3 15.55 2.32 11.21
CA VAL A 3 14.34 1.90 10.48
C VAL A 3 14.49 2.41 9.04
N VAL A 4 14.46 1.49 8.08
CA VAL A 4 14.50 1.85 6.65
C VAL A 4 13.07 2.08 6.16
N ILE A 5 12.85 3.21 5.50
CA ILE A 5 11.60 3.52 4.79
C ILE A 5 11.80 3.11 3.34
N PRO A 6 10.96 2.20 2.78
CA PRO A 6 11.12 1.78 1.39
C PRO A 6 10.78 2.91 0.43
N SER A 7 11.38 2.87 -0.77
CA SER A 7 11.00 3.76 -1.86
C SER A 7 9.57 3.45 -2.32
N LEU A 8 8.73 4.47 -2.47
CA LEU A 8 7.37 4.29 -2.96
C LEU A 8 7.33 3.70 -4.37
N ASP A 9 8.32 3.98 -5.22
CA ASP A 9 8.39 3.38 -6.56
C ASP A 9 8.62 1.86 -6.53
N GLU A 10 9.40 1.37 -5.56
CA GLU A 10 9.59 -0.07 -5.38
C GLU A 10 8.33 -0.73 -4.82
N VAL A 11 7.66 -0.07 -3.87
CA VAL A 11 6.40 -0.52 -3.30
C VAL A 11 5.30 -0.60 -4.36
N ARG A 12 5.18 0.43 -5.22
CA ARG A 12 4.24 0.44 -6.36
C ARG A 12 4.50 -0.70 -7.33
N LYS A 13 5.76 -0.94 -7.70
CA LYS A 13 6.13 -2.04 -8.60
C LYS A 13 5.78 -3.39 -8.00
N PHE A 14 6.04 -3.59 -6.71
CA PHE A 14 5.68 -4.81 -6.01
C PHE A 14 4.16 -5.02 -5.97
N ALA A 15 3.40 -4.00 -5.59
CA ALA A 15 1.94 -4.06 -5.59
C ALA A 15 1.36 -4.31 -6.99
N ALA A 16 1.91 -3.69 -8.03
CA ALA A 16 1.52 -3.93 -9.42
C ALA A 16 1.77 -5.38 -9.86
N GLN A 17 2.87 -6.00 -9.40
CA GLN A 17 3.14 -7.41 -9.66
C GLN A 17 2.09 -8.32 -9.00
N LEU A 18 1.76 -8.08 -7.72
CA LEU A 18 0.70 -8.82 -7.02
C LEU A 18 -0.67 -8.62 -7.70
N HIS A 19 -0.93 -7.39 -8.14
CA HIS A 19 -2.17 -7.05 -8.84
C HIS A 19 -2.31 -7.79 -10.18
N ASN A 20 -1.23 -7.86 -10.95
CA ASN A 20 -1.18 -8.64 -12.18
C ASN A 20 -1.41 -10.13 -11.92
N ASP A 21 -0.81 -10.68 -10.86
CA ASP A 21 -0.99 -12.09 -10.46
C ASP A 21 -2.43 -12.39 -10.02
N GLY A 22 -3.13 -11.39 -9.46
CA GLY A 22 -4.56 -11.45 -9.15
C GLY A 22 -4.92 -12.44 -8.04
N LYS A 23 -3.95 -12.83 -7.20
CA LYS A 23 -4.15 -13.75 -6.08
C LYS A 23 -3.95 -13.02 -4.77
N ALA A 24 -4.82 -13.29 -3.79
CA ALA A 24 -4.63 -12.77 -2.44
C ALA A 24 -3.24 -13.15 -1.91
N TRP A 25 -2.58 -12.21 -1.25
CA TRP A 25 -1.25 -12.38 -0.72
C TRP A 25 -1.10 -11.63 0.59
N GLN A 26 -0.41 -12.23 1.55
CA GLN A 26 -0.08 -11.62 2.84
C GLN A 26 1.32 -12.06 3.24
N GLY A 27 2.12 -11.14 3.78
CA GLY A 27 3.48 -11.47 4.20
C GLY A 27 4.31 -10.25 4.55
N GLU A 28 5.62 -10.44 4.60
CA GLU A 28 6.57 -9.36 4.81
C GLU A 28 7.17 -8.91 3.48
N ALA A 29 7.17 -7.61 3.23
CA ALA A 29 7.87 -6.95 2.14
C ALA A 29 8.60 -5.73 2.68
N PHE A 30 9.84 -5.50 2.24
CA PHE A 30 10.66 -4.37 2.70
C PHE A 30 10.80 -4.28 4.25
N GLY A 31 10.80 -5.43 4.94
CA GLY A 31 10.85 -5.50 6.40
C GLY A 31 9.57 -5.06 7.12
N ARG A 32 8.44 -5.03 6.42
CA ARG A 32 7.13 -4.61 6.93
C ARG A 32 6.05 -5.60 6.53
N TYR A 33 5.05 -5.76 7.38
CA TYR A 33 3.86 -6.51 7.02
C TYR A 33 3.11 -5.80 5.88
N ALA A 34 2.63 -6.58 4.92
CA ALA A 34 1.87 -6.12 3.79
C ALA A 34 0.83 -7.16 3.39
N GLU A 35 -0.25 -6.70 2.78
CA GLU A 35 -1.29 -7.53 2.21
C GLU A 35 -1.80 -6.98 0.89
N TYR A 36 -2.27 -7.90 0.05
CA TYR A 36 -2.96 -7.63 -1.20
C TYR A 36 -4.24 -8.46 -1.27
N ASN A 37 -5.35 -7.79 -1.53
CA ASN A 37 -6.64 -8.41 -1.77
C ASN A 37 -7.05 -8.15 -3.23
N PRO A 38 -7.36 -9.19 -4.02
CA PRO A 38 -7.81 -9.00 -5.39
C PRO A 38 -9.26 -8.48 -5.44
N GLU A 39 -9.60 -7.89 -6.58
CA GLU A 39 -10.97 -7.48 -6.88
C GLU A 39 -11.93 -8.69 -6.77
N GLN A 40 -13.11 -8.45 -6.19
CA GLN A 40 -14.17 -9.44 -6.11
C GLN A 40 -15.43 -8.89 -6.78
N ALA A 41 -16.11 -9.74 -7.54
CA ALA A 41 -17.35 -9.38 -8.22
C ALA A 41 -18.47 -9.00 -7.24
N ASP A 42 -18.50 -9.66 -6.08
CA ASP A 42 -19.48 -9.36 -5.05
C ASP A 42 -19.11 -8.05 -4.32
N PRO A 43 -20.05 -7.10 -4.19
CA PRO A 43 -19.82 -5.89 -3.42
C PRO A 43 -19.83 -6.19 -1.92
N PRO A 44 -19.20 -5.33 -1.09
CA PRO A 44 -19.28 -5.46 0.36
C PRO A 44 -20.74 -5.34 0.84
N LEU A 45 -21.07 -6.04 1.94
CA LEU A 45 -22.40 -5.97 2.55
C LEU A 45 -22.78 -4.52 2.85
N ASP A 46 -24.03 -4.16 2.54
CA ASP A 46 -24.60 -2.82 2.74
C ASP A 46 -23.84 -1.68 2.02
N SER A 47 -23.05 -2.01 0.98
CA SER A 47 -22.40 -1.02 0.12
C SER A 47 -23.22 -0.70 -1.13
N LYS A 48 -23.08 0.54 -1.63
CA LYS A 48 -23.59 0.95 -2.96
C LYS A 48 -22.63 0.60 -4.10
N MET A 49 -21.52 -0.06 -3.79
CA MET A 49 -20.53 -0.48 -4.78
C MET A 49 -21.10 -1.59 -5.66
N THR A 50 -20.59 -1.68 -6.89
CA THR A 50 -20.96 -2.72 -7.85
C THR A 50 -20.00 -3.91 -7.83
N PHE A 51 -18.87 -3.79 -7.12
CA PHE A 51 -17.84 -4.80 -6.90
C PHE A 51 -16.99 -4.41 -5.68
N THR A 52 -16.21 -5.32 -5.13
CA THR A 52 -15.17 -5.02 -4.12
C THR A 52 -13.85 -4.74 -4.83
N PRO A 53 -13.27 -3.52 -4.72
CA PRO A 53 -12.04 -3.18 -5.43
C PRO A 53 -10.85 -3.98 -4.89
N ALA A 54 -9.83 -4.15 -5.72
CA ALA A 54 -8.54 -4.64 -5.24
C ALA A 54 -7.88 -3.59 -4.35
N ASP A 55 -7.14 -4.05 -3.34
CA ASP A 55 -6.35 -3.20 -2.47
C ASP A 55 -5.00 -3.83 -2.13
N PHE A 56 -4.02 -2.97 -1.88
CA PHE A 56 -2.73 -3.33 -1.30
C PHE A 56 -2.45 -2.38 -0.14
N CYS A 57 -1.96 -2.89 0.98
CA CYS A 57 -1.45 -2.05 2.05
C CYS A 57 -0.16 -2.60 2.66
N ILE A 58 0.67 -1.70 3.19
CA ILE A 58 1.95 -2.03 3.81
C ILE A 58 2.23 -1.08 4.98
N GLY A 59 2.79 -1.64 6.05
CA GLY A 59 3.23 -0.89 7.22
C GLY A 59 2.12 -0.65 8.24
N GLU A 60 2.32 0.37 9.08
CA GLU A 60 1.49 0.65 10.25
C GLU A 60 1.16 2.14 10.32
N SER A 61 -0.13 2.46 10.36
CA SER A 61 -0.60 3.86 10.43
C SER A 61 -0.12 4.53 11.72
N GLY A 62 0.21 5.81 11.63
CA GLY A 62 0.85 6.57 12.72
C GLY A 62 2.37 6.42 12.79
N ILE A 63 2.96 5.39 12.16
CA ILE A 63 4.42 5.26 11.98
C ILE A 63 4.78 5.56 10.53
N TRP A 64 4.46 4.62 9.64
CA TRP A 64 4.57 4.72 8.20
C TRP A 64 3.64 3.67 7.58
N PHE A 65 2.67 4.13 6.80
CA PHE A 65 1.72 3.28 6.11
C PHE A 65 1.49 3.77 4.69
N PHE A 66 1.42 2.85 3.75
CA PHE A 66 1.09 3.14 2.36
C PHE A 66 0.06 2.14 1.85
N SER A 67 -0.92 2.63 1.09
CA SER A 67 -1.93 1.78 0.46
C SER A 67 -2.26 2.24 -0.95
N LEU A 68 -2.70 1.27 -1.74
CA LEU A 68 -3.19 1.43 -3.11
C LEU A 68 -4.57 0.78 -3.20
N MET A 69 -5.53 1.45 -3.84
CA MET A 69 -6.87 0.89 -4.07
C MET A 69 -7.33 1.11 -5.50
N TRP A 70 -7.71 0.03 -6.18
CA TRP A 70 -8.23 0.07 -7.55
C TRP A 70 -9.73 0.35 -7.57
N GLU A 71 -10.13 1.52 -7.06
CA GLU A 71 -11.53 1.92 -6.85
C GLU A 71 -12.37 1.90 -8.13
N ARG A 72 -11.72 2.04 -9.29
CA ARG A 72 -12.37 2.07 -10.62
C ARG A 72 -12.22 0.76 -11.39
N GLY A 73 -11.77 -0.29 -10.71
CA GLY A 73 -11.61 -1.64 -11.25
C GLY A 73 -10.18 -1.96 -11.64
N ARG A 74 -9.95 -3.24 -11.92
CA ARG A 74 -8.64 -3.86 -12.19
C ARG A 74 -7.76 -3.15 -13.22
N GLU A 75 -8.33 -2.59 -14.28
CA GLU A 75 -7.55 -1.96 -15.35
C GLU A 75 -7.30 -0.46 -15.14
N ALA A 76 -7.78 0.11 -14.03
CA ALA A 76 -7.59 1.52 -13.71
C ALA A 76 -6.32 1.75 -12.87
N GLU A 77 -5.85 2.99 -12.85
CA GLU A 77 -4.80 3.40 -11.91
C GLU A 77 -5.34 3.35 -10.47
N PRO A 78 -4.54 2.87 -9.50
CA PRO A 78 -4.95 2.85 -8.10
C PRO A 78 -4.94 4.26 -7.51
N VAL A 79 -5.82 4.47 -6.54
CA VAL A 79 -5.75 5.62 -5.63
C VAL A 79 -4.73 5.32 -4.55
N GLU A 80 -3.79 6.25 -4.37
CA GLU A 80 -2.73 6.13 -3.38
C GLU A 80 -3.09 6.86 -2.08
N PHE A 81 -2.67 6.28 -0.95
CA PHE A 81 -2.69 6.95 0.34
C PHE A 81 -1.38 6.68 1.09
N LEU A 82 -0.81 7.73 1.66
CA LEU A 82 0.43 7.68 2.44
C LEU A 82 0.20 8.36 3.79
N ASP A 83 0.46 7.62 4.87
CA ASP A 83 0.59 8.15 6.21
C ASP A 83 2.06 8.08 6.64
N ASN A 84 2.76 9.21 6.54
CA ASN A 84 4.17 9.36 6.91
C ASN A 84 4.37 10.26 8.15
N ARG A 85 3.33 10.52 8.93
CA ARG A 85 3.36 11.48 10.05
C ARG A 85 4.30 11.07 11.19
N GLY A 86 4.60 9.77 11.30
CA GLY A 86 5.56 9.25 12.28
C GLY A 86 7.02 9.33 11.85
N ILE A 87 7.31 9.72 10.60
CA ILE A 87 8.69 9.90 10.15
C ILE A 87 9.20 11.24 10.65
N ILE A 88 10.31 11.21 11.38
CA ILE A 88 11.04 12.40 11.81
C ILE A 88 12.33 12.46 10.99
N GLU A 89 12.46 13.50 10.16
CA GLU A 89 13.72 13.78 9.48
C GLU A 89 14.67 14.48 10.47
N GLU A 90 15.81 13.85 10.80
CA GLU A 90 16.83 14.56 11.57
C GLU A 90 17.39 15.71 10.73
N PRO A 91 17.41 16.95 11.26
CA PRO A 91 18.05 18.05 10.56
C PRO A 91 19.53 17.73 10.43
N ILE A 92 20.01 17.64 9.18
CA ILE A 92 21.44 17.52 8.89
C ILE A 92 22.12 18.73 9.52
N LYS A 93 22.90 18.52 10.59
CA LYS A 93 23.77 19.58 11.12
C LYS A 93 24.74 19.94 10.01
N ALA A 94 24.59 21.14 9.45
CA ALA A 94 25.61 21.73 8.59
C ALA A 94 26.93 21.75 9.38
N ALA A 95 27.96 21.10 8.83
CA ALA A 95 29.30 21.21 9.36
C ALA A 95 29.75 22.68 9.23
N ALA A 96 30.16 23.27 10.36
CA ALA A 96 30.69 24.62 10.44
C ALA A 96 32.11 24.71 9.86
#